data_AF-A0A1V4SG41-F1
#
_entry.id   AF-A0A1V4SG41-F1
#
_cell.length_a   1.000
_cell.length_b   1.000
_cell.length_c   1.000
_cell.angle_alpha   90.00
_cell.angle_beta   90.00
_cell.angle_gamma   90.00
#
_symmetry.space_group_name_H-M   'P 1'
#
loop_
_entity.id
_entity.type
_entity.pdbx_description
1 polymer ?
#
loop_
_entity_poly.entity_id
_entity_poly.type
_entity_poly.pdbx_seq_one_letter_code
_entity_poly.pdbx_strand_id
1 'polypeptide(L)'
;MKIRAVNCMIDWLEFSVFGMTEIDVLKLMGINELIFDVKRGFYYERVLSYENIVQVSSGLKGNDSDKHEHIHVRLTGKGCRLLEQFYGTDDIRTEIRCRFILNEIKVSRMDIAVDYSMKFVIDYFHSALNKRLNGVKSIDHAGNFVSGLTLYLGSRKSEKFFRLYEKDFETGDFVNYKDRLELVLKNEYATFEMLNENLLIKIVSTYMNDIVWLEDDRRMLWSEMKNGQCEISPKIRHKKTTLKEKRDYILNTYGKTLKASAEMYGTKEITSAIHESVYSERDLRMIKNEKVINVMKYKKEAKKRDLSQRKVIDELKYHKGIWLDRPVYENGEIVRYEKQFVQQLEPDRDKLNQLSILAELNSEVG
;
A
#
# COMPACT_ATOMS: atom_id res chain seq x y z
N MET A 1 -6.74 19.00 8.43
CA MET A 1 -5.53 18.84 7.56
C MET A 1 -5.98 18.11 6.31
N LYS A 2 -5.95 18.77 5.15
CA LYS A 2 -6.45 18.20 3.89
C LYS A 2 -5.55 17.05 3.44
N ILE A 3 -6.14 15.89 3.23
CA ILE A 3 -5.48 14.77 2.56
C ILE A 3 -5.22 15.17 1.11
N ARG A 4 -4.21 14.56 0.50
CA ARG A 4 -3.97 14.65 -0.94
C ARG A 4 -3.51 13.28 -1.40
N ALA A 5 -4.14 12.76 -2.44
CA ALA A 5 -3.57 11.62 -3.16
C ALA A 5 -2.17 12.03 -3.64
N VAL A 6 -1.16 11.28 -3.23
CA VAL A 6 0.25 11.60 -3.51
C VAL A 6 0.62 11.06 -4.88
N ASN A 7 0.10 9.87 -5.23
CA ASN A 7 0.35 9.22 -6.49
C ASN A 7 -0.84 8.32 -6.88
N CYS A 8 -1.10 8.18 -8.18
CA CYS A 8 -2.05 7.23 -8.74
C CYS A 8 -1.40 6.54 -9.94
N MET A 9 -1.22 5.22 -9.87
CA MET A 9 -0.37 4.48 -10.81
C MET A 9 -0.87 3.06 -11.04
N ILE A 10 -0.39 2.39 -12.10
CA ILE A 10 -0.56 0.93 -12.26
C ILE A 10 0.49 0.19 -11.44
N ASP A 11 0.04 -0.69 -10.54
CA ASP A 11 0.88 -1.47 -9.61
C ASP A 11 0.92 -2.97 -9.94
N TRP A 12 0.16 -3.41 -10.94
CA TRP A 12 0.22 -4.75 -11.53
C TRP A 12 -0.46 -4.72 -12.90
N LEU A 13 0.12 -5.40 -13.89
CA LEU A 13 -0.49 -5.55 -15.21
C LEU A 13 -0.20 -6.94 -15.79
N GLU A 14 -1.25 -7.64 -16.20
CA GLU A 14 -1.17 -8.90 -16.93
C GLU A 14 -2.03 -8.81 -18.18
N PHE A 15 -1.43 -9.10 -19.33
CA PHE A 15 -2.12 -9.04 -20.60
C PHE A 15 -1.60 -10.09 -21.58
N SER A 16 -2.44 -10.46 -22.53
CA SER A 16 -2.13 -11.37 -23.62
C SER A 16 -2.28 -10.63 -24.94
N VAL A 17 -1.31 -10.82 -25.82
CA VAL A 17 -1.30 -10.27 -27.19
C VAL A 17 -1.40 -11.42 -28.18
N PHE A 18 -2.35 -11.33 -29.11
CA PHE A 18 -2.62 -12.36 -30.10
C PHE A 18 -1.96 -12.01 -31.44
N GLY A 19 -1.62 -13.03 -32.24
CA GLY A 19 -1.05 -12.83 -33.58
C GLY A 19 0.39 -12.32 -33.60
N MET A 20 1.10 -12.41 -32.48
CA MET A 20 2.49 -11.96 -32.35
C MET A 20 3.38 -13.07 -31.80
N THR A 21 4.67 -13.04 -32.15
CA THR A 21 5.66 -13.92 -31.53
C THR A 21 6.22 -13.30 -30.25
N GLU A 22 6.85 -14.13 -29.41
CA GLU A 22 7.53 -13.67 -28.19
C GLU A 22 8.57 -12.58 -28.47
N ILE A 23 9.33 -12.72 -29.56
CA ILE A 23 10.36 -11.76 -29.98
C ILE A 23 9.73 -10.42 -30.35
N ASP A 24 8.60 -10.42 -31.06
CA ASP A 24 7.92 -9.19 -31.46
C ASP A 24 7.41 -8.42 -30.24
N VAL A 25 6.84 -9.13 -29.26
CA VAL A 25 6.40 -8.54 -27.99
C VAL A 25 7.56 -7.93 -27.21
N LEU A 26 8.69 -8.62 -27.09
CA LEU A 26 9.89 -8.10 -26.42
C LEU A 26 10.42 -6.83 -27.10
N LYS A 27 10.45 -6.79 -28.43
CA LYS A 27 10.87 -5.62 -29.21
C LYS A 27 9.91 -4.45 -29.06
N LEU A 28 8.60 -4.68 -29.16
CA LEU A 28 7.61 -3.62 -28.99
C LEU A 28 7.63 -3.05 -27.57
N MET A 29 7.87 -3.89 -26.56
CA MET A 29 8.07 -3.44 -25.19
C MET A 29 9.43 -2.78 -24.94
N GLY A 30 10.36 -2.80 -25.90
CA GLY A 30 11.70 -2.21 -25.73
C GLY A 30 12.56 -2.91 -24.68
N ILE A 31 12.31 -4.19 -24.41
CA ILE A 31 13.00 -4.98 -23.36
C ILE A 31 13.76 -6.18 -23.91
N ASN A 32 13.97 -6.24 -25.23
CA ASN A 32 14.68 -7.35 -25.88
C ASN A 32 16.15 -7.47 -25.46
N GLU A 33 16.73 -6.43 -24.84
CA GLU A 33 18.11 -6.43 -24.34
C GLU A 33 18.22 -6.93 -22.89
N LEU A 34 17.10 -7.12 -22.19
CA LEU A 34 17.12 -7.69 -20.85
C LEU A 34 17.56 -9.16 -20.91
N ILE A 35 18.35 -9.57 -19.91
CA ILE A 35 18.80 -10.95 -19.76
C ILE A 35 17.74 -11.71 -18.96
N PHE A 36 16.92 -12.52 -19.65
CA PHE A 36 15.84 -13.29 -19.03
C PHE A 36 16.30 -14.68 -18.62
N ASP A 37 15.88 -15.11 -17.42
CA ASP A 37 15.89 -16.52 -17.05
C ASP A 37 14.80 -17.26 -17.84
N VAL A 38 15.17 -18.37 -18.47
CA VAL A 38 14.20 -19.25 -19.13
C VAL A 38 13.66 -20.27 -18.12
N LYS A 39 12.35 -20.27 -17.91
CA LYS A 39 11.64 -21.16 -17.00
C LYS A 39 10.55 -21.92 -17.75
N ARG A 40 10.11 -23.04 -17.18
CA ARG A 40 8.88 -23.73 -17.60
C ARG A 40 7.72 -23.23 -16.76
N GLY A 41 6.63 -22.84 -17.42
CA GLY A 41 5.39 -22.44 -16.76
C GLY A 41 4.47 -23.62 -16.48
N PHE A 42 3.48 -23.42 -15.61
CA PHE A 42 2.41 -24.40 -15.43
C PHE A 42 1.54 -24.49 -16.69
N TYR A 43 1.08 -23.35 -17.20
CA TYR A 43 0.22 -23.24 -18.39
C TYR A 43 0.98 -23.01 -19.70
N TYR A 44 2.22 -22.53 -19.63
CA TYR A 44 3.04 -22.19 -20.79
C TYR A 44 4.27 -23.07 -20.85
N GLU A 45 4.67 -23.47 -22.05
CA GLU A 45 5.87 -24.25 -22.30
C GLU A 45 7.12 -23.47 -21.94
N ARG A 46 7.12 -22.16 -22.25
CA ARG A 46 8.26 -21.28 -22.02
C ARG A 46 7.83 -19.99 -21.33
N VAL A 47 8.62 -19.60 -20.33
CA VAL A 47 8.45 -18.35 -19.58
C VAL A 47 9.81 -17.68 -19.45
N LEU A 48 9.98 -16.54 -20.10
CA LEU A 48 11.08 -15.63 -19.85
C LEU A 48 10.79 -14.83 -18.58
N SER A 49 11.74 -14.78 -17.65
CA SER A 49 11.58 -14.09 -16.38
C SER A 49 12.78 -13.19 -16.10
N TYR A 50 12.54 -11.90 -15.94
CA TYR A 50 13.56 -10.94 -15.50
C TYR A 50 13.27 -10.58 -14.04
N GLU A 51 14.16 -11.03 -13.14
CA GLU A 51 14.10 -10.84 -11.67
C GLU A 51 12.74 -11.15 -11.01
N ASN A 52 11.91 -11.98 -11.67
CA ASN A 52 10.50 -12.22 -11.33
C ASN A 52 9.60 -10.97 -11.32
N ILE A 53 10.08 -9.82 -11.84
CA ILE A 53 9.30 -8.57 -11.91
C ILE A 53 8.63 -8.36 -13.27
N VAL A 54 9.22 -8.93 -14.33
CA VAL A 54 8.68 -9.03 -15.70
C VAL A 54 8.70 -10.49 -16.12
N GLN A 55 7.59 -10.97 -16.68
CA GLN A 55 7.50 -12.30 -17.27
C GLN A 55 6.83 -12.24 -18.65
N VAL A 56 7.39 -12.95 -19.62
CA VAL A 56 6.82 -13.14 -20.97
C VAL A 56 6.69 -14.63 -21.21
N SER A 57 5.48 -15.11 -21.49
CA SER A 57 5.16 -16.53 -21.58
C SER A 57 4.61 -16.89 -22.95
N SER A 58 5.08 -17.99 -23.51
CA SER A 58 4.78 -18.47 -24.87
C SER A 58 4.57 -19.99 -24.88
N GLY A 59 3.93 -20.49 -25.95
CA GLY A 59 3.60 -21.91 -26.10
C GLY A 59 2.54 -22.37 -25.08
N LEU A 60 1.28 -21.99 -25.27
CA LEU A 60 0.20 -22.41 -24.38
C LEU A 60 0.02 -23.94 -24.44
N LYS A 61 0.06 -24.60 -23.29
CA LYS A 61 -0.07 -26.07 -23.20
C LYS A 61 -1.53 -26.50 -23.37
N GLY A 62 -1.76 -27.56 -24.16
CA GLY A 62 -3.00 -28.33 -24.12
C GLY A 62 -4.17 -27.82 -24.95
N ASN A 63 -3.96 -26.88 -25.90
CA ASN A 63 -4.96 -26.52 -26.91
C ASN A 63 -4.55 -27.02 -28.29
N ASP A 64 -5.54 -27.38 -29.11
CA ASP A 64 -5.39 -27.56 -30.57
C ASP A 64 -4.63 -26.35 -31.12
N SER A 65 -3.49 -26.61 -31.74
CA SER A 65 -2.40 -25.68 -32.09
C SER A 65 -2.82 -24.47 -32.94
N ASP A 66 -4.03 -24.45 -33.48
CA ASP A 66 -4.38 -23.55 -34.58
C ASP A 66 -5.31 -22.40 -34.19
N LYS A 67 -5.86 -22.35 -32.96
CA LYS A 67 -6.96 -21.40 -32.69
C LYS A 67 -6.61 -20.15 -31.90
N HIS A 68 -5.71 -20.17 -30.90
CA HIS A 68 -5.53 -19.00 -30.02
C HIS A 68 -4.12 -18.90 -29.41
N GLU A 69 -3.08 -19.09 -30.23
CA GLU A 69 -1.70 -18.80 -29.77
C GLU A 69 -1.58 -17.32 -29.41
N HIS A 70 -1.05 -17.04 -28.22
CA HIS A 70 -0.85 -15.71 -27.71
C HIS A 70 0.38 -15.65 -26.82
N ILE A 71 0.92 -14.45 -26.69
CA ILE A 71 2.02 -14.16 -25.78
C ILE A 71 1.45 -13.49 -24.54
N HIS A 72 1.71 -14.08 -23.37
CA HIS A 72 1.22 -13.56 -22.11
C HIS A 72 2.33 -12.83 -21.35
N VAL A 73 2.08 -11.58 -21.00
CA VAL A 73 2.99 -10.70 -20.28
C VAL A 73 2.45 -10.44 -18.88
N ARG A 74 3.32 -10.57 -17.87
CA ARG A 74 3.05 -10.18 -16.48
C ARG A 74 4.08 -9.16 -16.02
N LEU A 75 3.59 -8.07 -15.46
CA LEU A 75 4.34 -7.00 -14.83
C LEU A 75 3.89 -6.84 -13.39
N THR A 76 4.81 -7.03 -12.45
CA THR A 76 4.61 -6.65 -11.05
C THR A 76 4.67 -5.13 -10.90
N GLY A 77 4.36 -4.57 -9.72
CA GLY A 77 4.52 -3.14 -9.46
C GLY A 77 5.93 -2.64 -9.74
N LYS A 78 6.95 -3.43 -9.35
CA LYS A 78 8.36 -3.14 -9.69
C LYS A 78 8.62 -3.22 -11.20
N GLY A 79 8.04 -4.20 -11.90
CA GLY A 79 8.15 -4.32 -13.35
C GLY A 79 7.50 -3.14 -14.09
N CYS A 80 6.38 -2.63 -13.57
CA CYS A 80 5.76 -1.41 -14.06
C CYS A 80 6.71 -0.21 -13.90
N ARG A 81 7.30 -0.03 -12.71
CA ARG A 81 8.28 1.05 -12.47
C ARG A 81 9.53 0.93 -13.36
N LEU A 82 9.99 -0.28 -13.67
CA LEU A 82 11.10 -0.51 -14.60
C LEU A 82 10.75 -0.02 -16.00
N LEU A 83 9.55 -0.35 -16.51
CA LEU A 83 9.12 0.12 -17.82
C LEU A 83 8.93 1.63 -17.86
N GLU A 84 8.43 2.25 -16.79
CA GLU A 84 8.35 3.72 -16.69
C GLU A 84 9.72 4.38 -16.89
N GLN A 85 10.76 3.79 -16.30
CA GLN A 85 12.14 4.28 -16.47
C GLN A 85 12.62 4.11 -17.90
N PHE A 86 12.35 2.97 -18.55
CA PHE A 86 12.73 2.76 -19.94
C PHE A 86 11.98 3.67 -20.91
N TYR A 87 10.70 3.94 -20.66
CA TYR A 87 9.89 4.79 -21.51
C TYR A 87 10.02 6.28 -21.18
N GLY A 88 10.60 6.63 -20.03
CA GLY A 88 10.72 8.01 -19.56
C GLY A 88 9.37 8.65 -19.23
N THR A 89 8.39 7.87 -18.76
CA THR A 89 7.01 8.29 -18.49
C THR A 89 6.42 7.55 -17.29
N ASP A 90 5.48 8.17 -16.58
CA ASP A 90 4.68 7.55 -15.51
C ASP A 90 3.35 6.96 -16.02
N ASP A 91 3.03 7.15 -17.31
CA ASP A 91 1.82 6.63 -17.95
C ASP A 91 2.10 5.37 -18.79
N ILE A 92 2.44 4.27 -18.10
CA ILE A 92 2.65 2.98 -18.77
C ILE A 92 1.42 2.48 -19.51
N ARG A 93 0.22 2.91 -19.11
CA ARG A 93 -1.02 2.47 -19.74
C ARG A 93 -1.08 2.97 -21.17
N THR A 94 -0.85 4.26 -21.35
CA THR A 94 -0.81 4.86 -22.69
C THR A 94 0.31 4.25 -23.52
N GLU A 95 1.51 4.05 -22.97
CA GLU A 95 2.62 3.41 -23.69
C GLU A 95 2.28 2.00 -24.19
N ILE A 96 1.80 1.13 -23.31
CA ILE A 96 1.43 -0.24 -23.68
C ILE A 96 0.28 -0.21 -24.70
N ARG A 97 -0.73 0.65 -24.51
CA ARG A 97 -1.83 0.78 -25.46
C ARG A 97 -1.32 1.21 -26.84
N CYS A 98 -0.49 2.24 -26.93
CA CYS A 98 0.05 2.73 -28.20
C CYS A 98 0.91 1.69 -28.91
N ARG A 99 1.75 0.95 -28.17
CA ARG A 99 2.63 -0.08 -28.73
C ARG A 99 1.87 -1.29 -29.30
N PHE A 100 0.71 -1.60 -28.73
CA PHE A 100 -0.05 -2.78 -29.11
C PHE A 100 -1.42 -2.45 -29.74
N ILE A 101 -1.71 -1.19 -30.07
CA ILE A 101 -3.04 -0.73 -30.55
C ILE A 101 -3.56 -1.47 -31.79
N LEU A 102 -2.65 -1.96 -32.64
CA LEU A 102 -2.99 -2.69 -33.87
C LEU A 102 -3.21 -4.18 -33.64
N ASN A 103 -3.02 -4.67 -32.42
CA ASN A 103 -3.14 -6.09 -32.07
C ASN A 103 -4.36 -6.31 -31.18
N GLU A 104 -4.90 -7.53 -31.22
CA GLU A 104 -5.87 -7.94 -30.22
C GLU A 104 -5.15 -8.11 -28.87
N ILE A 105 -5.59 -7.34 -27.87
CA ILE A 105 -5.09 -7.40 -26.50
C ILE A 105 -6.22 -7.83 -25.57
N LYS A 106 -5.94 -8.77 -24.68
CA LYS A 106 -6.80 -9.09 -23.54
C LYS A 106 -6.04 -8.92 -22.25
N VAL A 107 -6.55 -8.09 -21.35
CA VAL A 107 -5.92 -7.84 -20.05
C VAL A 107 -6.57 -8.75 -19.01
N SER A 108 -5.82 -9.72 -18.48
CA SER A 108 -6.32 -10.63 -17.46
C SER A 108 -6.35 -9.98 -16.08
N ARG A 109 -5.46 -9.02 -15.81
CA ARG A 109 -5.42 -8.28 -14.54
C ARG A 109 -4.78 -6.90 -14.68
N MET A 110 -5.37 -5.91 -14.02
CA MET A 110 -4.79 -4.59 -13.84
C MET A 110 -5.07 -4.09 -12.41
N ASP A 111 -4.03 -3.78 -11.65
CA ASP A 111 -4.16 -3.19 -10.32
C ASP A 111 -3.80 -1.70 -10.41
N ILE A 112 -4.72 -0.81 -10.04
CA ILE A 112 -4.51 0.64 -9.97
C ILE A 112 -4.35 1.03 -8.50
N ALA A 113 -3.17 1.51 -8.13
CA ALA A 113 -2.86 1.97 -6.78
C ALA A 113 -3.06 3.49 -6.64
N VAL A 114 -3.60 3.91 -5.51
CA VAL A 114 -3.66 5.29 -5.05
C VAL A 114 -3.01 5.37 -3.68
N ASP A 115 -1.97 6.18 -3.60
CA ASP A 115 -1.17 6.40 -2.41
C ASP A 115 -1.61 7.65 -1.66
N TYR A 116 -1.72 7.52 -0.34
CA TYR A 116 -2.08 8.62 0.54
C TYR A 116 -0.98 8.83 1.59
N SER A 117 -0.64 10.09 1.85
CA SER A 117 0.37 10.52 2.85
C SER A 117 -0.15 10.46 4.29
N MET A 118 -1.15 9.64 4.56
CA MET A 118 -1.87 9.60 5.83
C MET A 118 -2.34 8.19 6.16
N LYS A 119 -2.54 7.96 7.45
CA LYS A 119 -3.03 6.69 7.99
C LYS A 119 -4.56 6.69 8.02
N PHE A 120 -5.20 5.84 7.22
CA PHE A 120 -6.66 5.65 7.21
C PHE A 120 -7.06 4.18 7.30
N VAL A 121 -6.15 3.24 7.01
CA VAL A 121 -6.47 1.80 6.94
C VAL A 121 -6.91 1.27 8.31
N ILE A 122 -6.23 1.67 9.37
CA ILE A 122 -6.57 1.30 10.75
C ILE A 122 -7.92 1.88 11.15
N ASP A 123 -8.17 3.15 10.85
CA ASP A 123 -9.44 3.82 11.17
C ASP A 123 -10.61 3.17 10.42
N TYR A 124 -10.39 2.83 9.16
CA TYR A 124 -11.34 2.10 8.33
C TYR A 124 -11.59 0.69 8.86
N PHE A 125 -10.56 -0.02 9.31
CA PHE A 125 -10.72 -1.34 9.93
C PHE A 125 -11.54 -1.28 11.21
N HIS A 126 -11.26 -0.33 12.08
CA HIS A 126 -12.02 -0.14 13.32
C HIS A 126 -13.48 0.22 13.06
N SER A 127 -13.78 0.99 12.00
CA SER A 127 -15.16 1.28 11.60
C SER A 127 -15.86 0.07 10.95
N ALA A 128 -15.13 -0.74 10.18
CA ALA A 128 -15.66 -1.90 9.45
C ALA A 128 -15.87 -3.16 10.33
N LEU A 129 -15.04 -3.37 11.36
CA LEU A 129 -15.19 -4.46 12.34
C LEU A 129 -16.55 -4.44 13.07
N ASN A 130 -17.25 -3.30 13.07
CA ASN A 130 -18.57 -3.20 13.67
C ASN A 130 -19.71 -3.82 12.85
N LYS A 131 -19.49 -4.29 11.61
CA LYS A 131 -20.36 -5.26 10.88
C LYS A 131 -19.89 -5.48 9.44
N ARG A 132 -19.29 -6.65 9.17
CA ARG A 132 -19.04 -7.27 7.85
C ARG A 132 -17.83 -6.75 7.05
N LEU A 133 -16.69 -7.40 7.26
CA LEU A 133 -15.67 -7.60 6.22
C LEU A 133 -15.69 -9.07 5.80
N ASN A 134 -15.56 -9.34 4.50
CA ASN A 134 -15.51 -10.71 3.96
C ASN A 134 -14.15 -11.39 4.20
N GLY A 135 -13.16 -10.67 4.72
CA GLY A 135 -11.87 -11.20 5.13
C GLY A 135 -10.91 -10.10 5.58
N VAL A 136 -10.31 -10.27 6.76
CA VAL A 136 -9.23 -9.44 7.29
C VAL A 136 -8.01 -10.34 7.37
N LYS A 137 -6.88 -9.93 6.80
CA LYS A 137 -5.62 -10.67 6.91
C LYS A 137 -4.61 -9.78 7.61
N SER A 138 -4.18 -10.19 8.81
CA SER A 138 -2.91 -9.72 9.39
C SER A 138 -1.80 -10.43 8.64
N ILE A 139 -0.85 -9.68 8.08
CA ILE A 139 0.35 -10.26 7.49
C ILE A 139 1.48 -10.03 8.50
N ASP A 140 1.93 -11.12 9.11
CA ASP A 140 3.10 -11.11 9.98
C ASP A 140 4.35 -11.21 9.11
N HIS A 141 5.20 -10.18 9.09
CA HIS A 141 6.49 -10.23 8.43
C HIS A 141 7.50 -10.94 9.35
N ALA A 142 8.05 -12.06 8.90
CA ALA A 142 8.99 -12.86 9.68
C ALA A 142 10.28 -12.07 9.99
N GLY A 143 10.61 -11.94 11.28
CA GLY A 143 11.91 -11.47 11.77
C GLY A 143 11.88 -10.19 12.62
N ASN A 144 10.89 -9.32 12.43
CA ASN A 144 10.66 -8.14 13.26
C ASN A 144 9.15 -8.05 13.56
N PHE A 145 8.77 -7.88 14.82
CA PHE A 145 7.38 -7.87 15.33
C PHE A 145 6.54 -6.66 14.86
N VAL A 146 6.41 -6.48 13.55
CA VAL A 146 5.76 -5.35 12.89
C VAL A 146 4.74 -5.92 11.89
N SER A 147 3.50 -6.08 12.35
CA SER A 147 2.38 -6.59 11.54
C SER A 147 1.62 -5.42 10.91
N GLY A 148 1.53 -5.38 9.58
CA GLY A 148 0.73 -4.40 8.84
C GLY A 148 -0.69 -4.90 8.60
N LEU A 149 -1.66 -3.98 8.53
CA LEU A 149 -3.05 -4.31 8.24
C LEU A 149 -3.34 -4.28 6.73
N THR A 150 -4.10 -5.27 6.25
CA THR A 150 -4.66 -5.30 4.89
C THR A 150 -6.13 -5.70 4.92
N LEU A 151 -6.97 -4.88 4.29
CA LEU A 151 -8.41 -5.06 4.15
C LEU A 151 -8.76 -5.31 2.69
N TYR A 152 -9.75 -6.18 2.47
CA TYR A 152 -10.30 -6.46 1.15
C TYR A 152 -11.78 -6.05 1.11
N LEU A 153 -12.16 -5.25 0.12
CA LEU A 153 -13.54 -4.91 -0.17
C LEU A 153 -13.97 -5.64 -1.44
N GLY A 154 -14.77 -6.70 -1.27
CA GLY A 154 -15.07 -7.66 -2.33
C GLY A 154 -14.29 -8.97 -2.18
N SER A 155 -14.50 -9.89 -3.12
CA SER A 155 -13.85 -11.20 -3.11
C SER A 155 -12.57 -11.15 -3.94
N ARG A 156 -11.48 -11.78 -3.48
CA ARG A 156 -10.29 -11.96 -4.33
C ARG A 156 -10.56 -12.79 -5.59
N LYS A 157 -11.68 -13.53 -5.63
CA LYS A 157 -12.13 -14.29 -6.80
C LYS A 157 -13.00 -13.46 -7.75
N SER A 158 -13.55 -12.32 -7.32
CA SER A 158 -14.31 -11.46 -8.24
C SER A 158 -13.39 -10.78 -9.25
N GLU A 159 -14.00 -10.27 -10.32
CA GLU A 159 -13.30 -9.56 -11.40
C GLU A 159 -12.93 -8.13 -11.02
N LYS A 160 -13.61 -7.56 -10.02
CA LYS A 160 -13.25 -6.28 -9.41
C LYS A 160 -13.31 -6.36 -7.90
N PHE A 161 -12.32 -5.79 -7.21
CA PHE A 161 -12.31 -5.62 -5.74
C PHE A 161 -11.28 -4.56 -5.33
N PHE A 162 -11.40 -4.05 -4.10
CA PHE A 162 -10.40 -3.12 -3.54
C PHE A 162 -9.55 -3.79 -2.45
N ARG A 163 -8.30 -3.32 -2.34
CA ARG A 163 -7.40 -3.56 -1.21
C ARG A 163 -7.07 -2.24 -0.53
N LEU A 164 -7.12 -2.22 0.79
CA LEU A 164 -6.67 -1.10 1.62
C LEU A 164 -5.58 -1.63 2.52
N TYR A 165 -4.37 -1.07 2.48
CA TYR A 165 -3.30 -1.58 3.32
C TYR A 165 -2.23 -0.54 3.66
N GLU A 166 -1.52 -0.81 4.75
CA GLU A 166 -0.41 0.00 5.23
C GLU A 166 0.85 -0.28 4.39
N LYS A 167 1.15 0.57 3.40
CA LYS A 167 2.21 0.37 2.41
C LYS A 167 3.60 0.52 3.02
N ASP A 168 3.75 1.43 3.97
CA ASP A 168 4.95 1.58 4.81
C ASP A 168 5.30 0.27 5.54
N PHE A 169 4.31 -0.44 6.08
CA PHE A 169 4.52 -1.75 6.70
C PHE A 169 4.90 -2.83 5.69
N GLU A 170 4.28 -2.85 4.50
CA GLU A 170 4.63 -3.83 3.45
C GLU A 170 6.07 -3.63 2.93
N THR A 171 6.49 -2.36 2.81
CA THR A 171 7.80 -1.99 2.24
C THR A 171 8.92 -1.91 3.28
N GLY A 172 8.57 -1.80 4.57
CA GLY A 172 9.52 -1.55 5.65
C GLY A 172 9.99 -0.09 5.75
N ASP A 173 9.39 0.83 4.97
CA ASP A 173 9.70 2.27 5.02
C ASP A 173 8.80 2.99 6.04
N PHE A 174 9.20 2.94 7.30
CA PHE A 174 8.48 3.60 8.39
C PHE A 174 8.77 5.11 8.52
N VAL A 175 9.65 5.66 7.68
CA VAL A 175 9.99 7.09 7.69
C VAL A 175 8.92 7.87 6.92
N ASN A 176 8.43 7.30 5.81
CA ASN A 176 7.42 7.91 4.96
C ASN A 176 6.06 7.19 5.13
N TYR A 177 5.26 7.64 6.10
CA TYR A 177 3.93 7.07 6.32
C TYR A 177 3.09 7.04 5.04
N LYS A 178 2.58 5.86 4.72
CA LYS A 178 1.91 5.62 3.46
C LYS A 178 0.87 4.53 3.59
N ASP A 179 -0.39 4.88 3.41
CA ASP A 179 -1.47 3.91 3.20
C ASP A 179 -1.86 3.92 1.73
N ARG A 180 -2.27 2.75 1.23
CA ARG A 180 -2.62 2.54 -0.17
C ARG A 180 -4.03 1.98 -0.30
N LEU A 181 -4.80 2.59 -1.19
CA LEU A 181 -5.99 2.01 -1.78
C LEU A 181 -5.58 1.42 -3.13
N GLU A 182 -5.98 0.20 -3.42
CA GLU A 182 -5.69 -0.45 -4.69
C GLU A 182 -6.97 -1.05 -5.27
N LEU A 183 -7.33 -0.62 -6.48
CA LEU A 183 -8.40 -1.21 -7.27
C LEU A 183 -7.81 -2.34 -8.10
N VAL A 184 -8.27 -3.57 -7.88
CA VAL A 184 -7.91 -4.73 -8.69
C VAL A 184 -9.02 -4.99 -9.69
N LEU A 185 -8.71 -4.93 -10.98
CA LEU A 185 -9.57 -5.28 -12.10
C LEU A 185 -9.04 -6.54 -12.79
N LYS A 186 -9.94 -7.34 -13.37
CA LYS A 186 -9.60 -8.55 -14.13
C LYS A 186 -10.44 -8.67 -15.38
N ASN A 187 -9.95 -9.47 -16.32
CA ASN A 187 -10.66 -9.88 -17.53
C ASN A 187 -11.28 -8.69 -18.29
N GLU A 188 -12.59 -8.72 -18.53
CA GLU A 188 -13.32 -7.71 -19.29
C GLU A 188 -13.18 -6.30 -18.70
N TYR A 189 -13.23 -6.16 -17.37
CA TYR A 189 -13.06 -4.85 -16.71
C TYR A 189 -11.65 -4.31 -16.88
N ALA A 190 -10.64 -5.17 -16.71
CA ALA A 190 -9.25 -4.75 -16.91
C ALA A 190 -8.98 -4.38 -18.38
N THR A 191 -9.55 -5.15 -19.32
CA THR A 191 -9.39 -4.89 -20.76
C THR A 191 -10.08 -3.60 -21.17
N PHE A 192 -11.33 -3.40 -20.75
CA PHE A 192 -12.09 -2.18 -21.00
C PHE A 192 -11.35 -0.94 -20.48
N GLU A 193 -10.94 -0.97 -19.21
CA GLU A 193 -10.25 0.17 -18.62
C GLU A 193 -8.84 0.36 -19.21
N MET A 194 -8.13 -0.69 -19.62
CA MET A 194 -6.86 -0.53 -20.31
C MET A 194 -7.00 0.27 -21.61
N LEU A 195 -8.04 -0.02 -22.40
CA LEU A 195 -8.26 0.57 -23.73
C LEU A 195 -8.91 1.97 -23.68
N ASN A 196 -9.70 2.25 -22.65
CA ASN A 196 -10.32 3.55 -22.41
C ASN A 196 -9.25 4.68 -22.26
N GLU A 197 -9.64 5.95 -22.38
CA GLU A 197 -8.79 7.15 -22.22
C GLU A 197 -8.97 7.85 -20.87
N ASN A 198 -9.86 7.36 -20.01
CA ASN A 198 -10.04 7.93 -18.68
C ASN A 198 -8.75 7.91 -17.85
N LEU A 199 -8.45 9.03 -17.17
CA LEU A 199 -7.38 9.12 -16.17
C LEU A 199 -7.57 8.04 -15.09
N LEU A 200 -6.48 7.43 -14.61
CA LEU A 200 -6.51 6.35 -13.61
C LEU A 200 -7.33 6.73 -12.37
N ILE A 201 -7.18 7.96 -11.88
CA ILE A 201 -7.93 8.41 -10.71
C ILE A 201 -9.45 8.45 -10.97
N LYS A 202 -9.88 8.83 -12.18
CA LYS A 202 -11.31 8.82 -12.54
C LYS A 202 -11.86 7.39 -12.56
N ILE A 203 -11.07 6.43 -13.05
CA ILE A 203 -11.44 5.01 -13.04
C ILE A 203 -11.66 4.55 -11.60
N VAL A 204 -10.68 4.79 -10.72
CA VAL A 204 -10.80 4.45 -9.30
C VAL A 204 -12.07 5.07 -8.69
N SER A 205 -12.29 6.37 -8.89
CA SER A 205 -13.47 7.06 -8.36
C SER A 205 -14.79 6.46 -8.88
N THR A 206 -14.87 6.05 -10.15
CA THR A 206 -16.05 5.37 -10.72
C THR A 206 -16.35 4.06 -9.99
N TYR A 207 -15.37 3.17 -9.83
CA TYR A 207 -15.60 1.90 -9.11
C TYR A 207 -15.83 2.10 -7.62
N MET A 208 -15.32 3.18 -7.04
CA MET A 208 -15.69 3.57 -5.68
C MET A 208 -17.17 4.02 -5.60
N ASN A 209 -17.76 4.57 -6.65
CA ASN A 209 -19.18 4.94 -6.67
C ASN A 209 -20.12 3.74 -6.70
N ASP A 210 -19.69 2.61 -7.27
CA ASP A 210 -20.45 1.35 -7.27
C ASP A 210 -20.67 0.77 -5.86
N ILE A 211 -19.86 1.19 -4.88
CA ILE A 211 -19.96 0.69 -3.51
C ILE A 211 -21.06 1.46 -2.77
N VAL A 212 -22.16 0.77 -2.52
CA VAL A 212 -23.26 1.26 -1.69
C VAL A 212 -22.95 1.04 -0.22
N TRP A 213 -22.84 2.15 0.51
CA TRP A 213 -22.69 2.16 1.96
C TRP A 213 -24.04 2.35 2.64
N LEU A 214 -24.35 1.50 3.62
CA LEU A 214 -25.59 1.58 4.40
C LEU A 214 -25.48 2.54 5.61
N GLU A 215 -24.29 3.02 5.94
CA GLU A 215 -24.02 3.91 7.09
C GLU A 215 -23.43 5.25 6.60
N ASP A 216 -23.99 6.37 7.08
CA ASP A 216 -23.66 7.72 6.64
C ASP A 216 -22.20 8.12 6.92
N ASP A 217 -21.64 7.73 8.08
CA ASP A 217 -20.25 8.03 8.44
C ASP A 217 -19.25 7.34 7.49
N ARG A 218 -19.57 6.11 7.02
CA ARG A 218 -18.74 5.40 6.04
C ARG A 218 -18.88 6.01 4.66
N ARG A 219 -20.09 6.44 4.31
CA ARG A 219 -20.35 7.18 3.07
C ARG A 219 -19.57 8.49 3.05
N MET A 220 -19.48 9.20 4.18
CA MET A 220 -18.66 10.41 4.32
C MET A 220 -17.17 10.12 4.12
N LEU A 221 -16.57 9.20 4.90
CA LEU A 221 -15.15 8.84 4.75
C LEU A 221 -14.81 8.37 3.32
N TRP A 222 -15.70 7.56 2.73
CA TRP A 222 -15.53 7.05 1.37
C TRP A 222 -15.70 8.15 0.31
N SER A 223 -16.64 9.07 0.50
CA SER A 223 -16.84 10.24 -0.36
C SER A 223 -15.66 11.21 -0.27
N GLU A 224 -15.10 11.37 0.92
CA GLU A 224 -13.92 12.17 1.20
C GLU A 224 -12.66 11.59 0.53
N MET A 225 -12.46 10.27 0.58
CA MET A 225 -11.40 9.58 -0.16
C MET A 225 -11.52 9.79 -1.68
N LYS A 226 -12.73 9.70 -2.25
CA LYS A 226 -12.97 9.94 -3.69
C LYS A 226 -12.54 11.31 -4.17
N ASN A 227 -12.72 12.32 -3.33
CA ASN A 227 -12.42 13.72 -3.63
C ASN A 227 -11.00 14.13 -3.23
N GLY A 228 -10.20 13.17 -2.73
CA GLY A 228 -8.86 13.44 -2.22
C GLY A 228 -8.86 14.41 -1.05
N GLN A 229 -9.93 14.47 -0.24
CA GLN A 229 -10.08 15.34 0.92
C GLN A 229 -10.78 14.55 2.03
N CYS A 230 -10.04 13.99 2.98
CA CYS A 230 -10.61 13.56 4.26
C CYS A 230 -9.98 14.40 5.38
N GLU A 231 -10.80 14.79 6.35
CA GLU A 231 -10.32 15.23 7.65
C GLU A 231 -10.72 14.15 8.65
N ILE A 232 -9.73 13.52 9.29
CA ILE A 232 -10.04 12.68 10.44
C ILE A 232 -10.53 13.62 11.54
N SER A 233 -11.81 13.50 11.92
CA SER A 233 -12.30 14.12 13.15
C SER A 233 -11.58 13.49 14.34
N PRO A 234 -10.79 14.26 15.13
CA PRO A 234 -10.10 13.75 16.28
C PRO A 234 -11.11 13.63 17.43
N LYS A 235 -11.93 12.57 17.41
CA LYS A 235 -12.64 11.92 18.54
C LYS A 235 -13.89 11.18 18.03
N ILE A 236 -13.70 9.96 17.51
CA ILE A 236 -14.79 8.98 17.56
C ILE A 236 -14.68 8.27 18.91
N ARG A 237 -15.42 8.77 19.92
CA ARG A 237 -15.66 8.00 21.14
C ARG A 237 -16.84 7.08 20.92
N HIS A 238 -16.60 5.77 21.04
CA HIS A 238 -17.62 4.74 20.89
C HIS A 238 -18.74 4.84 21.93
N LYS A 239 -19.98 4.62 21.49
CA LYS A 239 -21.07 4.20 22.38
C LYS A 239 -20.91 2.69 22.64
N LYS A 240 -20.65 2.30 23.90
CA LYS A 240 -20.57 0.89 24.29
C LYS A 240 -21.95 0.23 24.09
N THR A 241 -22.04 -0.76 23.20
CA THR A 241 -23.22 -1.64 23.11
C THR A 241 -23.39 -2.43 24.41
N THR A 242 -24.62 -2.49 24.90
CA THR A 242 -24.96 -3.21 26.13
C THR A 242 -24.91 -4.72 25.91
N LEU A 243 -24.73 -5.48 27.00
CA LEU A 243 -24.80 -6.95 26.94
C LEU A 243 -26.17 -7.45 26.45
N LYS A 244 -27.23 -6.68 26.72
CA LYS A 244 -28.58 -6.94 26.23
C LYS A 244 -28.65 -6.91 24.71
N GLU A 245 -28.12 -5.84 24.08
CA GLU A 245 -28.08 -5.71 22.62
C GLU A 245 -27.26 -6.84 21.95
N LYS A 246 -26.18 -7.28 22.60
CA LYS A 246 -25.36 -8.41 22.12
C LYS A 246 -26.09 -9.75 22.23
N ARG A 247 -26.78 -9.99 23.35
CA ARG A 247 -27.63 -11.18 23.54
C ARG A 247 -28.73 -11.22 22.49
N ASP A 248 -29.43 -10.10 22.30
CA ASP A 248 -30.55 -10.01 21.36
C ASP A 248 -30.08 -10.23 19.91
N TYR A 249 -28.87 -9.76 19.56
CA TYR A 249 -28.25 -10.07 18.27
C TYR A 249 -28.01 -11.58 18.07
N ILE A 250 -27.45 -12.27 19.07
CA ILE A 250 -27.17 -13.72 18.99
C ILE A 250 -28.48 -14.50 18.83
N LEU A 251 -29.49 -14.17 19.63
CA LEU A 251 -30.79 -14.82 19.57
C LEU A 251 -31.51 -14.57 18.23
N ASN A 252 -31.44 -13.35 17.70
CA ASN A 252 -32.07 -13.03 16.41
C ASN A 252 -31.33 -13.67 15.23
N THR A 253 -30.01 -13.79 15.30
CA THR A 253 -29.19 -14.30 14.19
C THR A 253 -29.15 -15.82 14.17
N TYR A 254 -29.07 -16.46 15.34
CA TYR A 254 -28.82 -17.91 15.46
C TYR A 254 -29.94 -18.65 16.18
N GLY A 255 -31.01 -17.98 16.61
CA GLY A 255 -32.08 -18.59 17.40
C GLY A 255 -32.73 -19.80 16.73
N LYS A 256 -32.93 -19.76 15.40
CA LYS A 256 -33.47 -20.90 14.64
C LYS A 256 -32.51 -22.10 14.66
N THR A 257 -31.21 -21.86 14.52
CA THR A 257 -30.17 -22.91 14.54
C THR A 257 -30.00 -23.48 15.94
N LEU A 258 -30.00 -22.63 16.97
CA LEU A 258 -29.94 -23.05 18.37
C LEU A 258 -31.16 -23.89 18.74
N LYS A 259 -32.35 -23.52 18.27
CA LYS A 259 -33.58 -24.30 18.44
C LYS A 259 -33.50 -25.66 17.76
N ALA A 260 -33.16 -25.70 16.47
CA ALA A 260 -33.02 -26.95 15.73
C ALA A 260 -31.97 -27.88 16.35
N SER A 261 -30.85 -27.31 16.82
CA SER A 261 -29.83 -28.07 17.53
C SER A 261 -30.38 -28.60 18.85
N ALA A 262 -31.16 -27.81 19.60
CA ALA A 262 -31.69 -28.21 20.89
C ALA A 262 -32.72 -29.34 20.76
N GLU A 263 -33.50 -29.33 19.67
CA GLU A 263 -34.41 -30.41 19.31
C GLU A 263 -33.65 -31.70 18.95
N MET A 264 -32.50 -31.58 18.29
CA MET A 264 -31.71 -32.74 17.85
C MET A 264 -30.83 -33.35 18.94
N TYR A 265 -30.21 -32.53 19.77
CA TYR A 265 -29.17 -32.96 20.71
C TYR A 265 -29.52 -32.76 22.19
N GLY A 266 -30.64 -32.12 22.48
CA GLY A 266 -31.00 -31.73 23.84
C GLY A 266 -30.45 -30.36 24.24
N THR A 267 -31.19 -29.67 25.11
CA THR A 267 -30.83 -28.33 25.59
C THR A 267 -29.62 -28.34 26.53
N LYS A 268 -29.41 -29.44 27.25
CA LYS A 268 -28.28 -29.59 28.18
C LYS A 268 -26.96 -29.66 27.44
N GLU A 269 -26.87 -30.46 26.39
CA GLU A 269 -25.68 -30.63 25.55
C GLU A 269 -25.26 -29.31 24.92
N ILE A 270 -26.20 -28.51 24.42
CA ILE A 270 -25.90 -27.18 23.84
C ILE A 270 -25.45 -26.20 24.90
N THR A 271 -26.09 -26.21 26.07
CA THR A 271 -25.70 -25.32 27.17
C THR A 271 -24.28 -25.64 27.62
N SER A 272 -23.93 -26.93 27.74
CA SER A 272 -22.57 -27.38 28.04
C SER A 272 -21.57 -26.96 26.96
N ALA A 273 -21.90 -27.14 25.67
CA ALA A 273 -21.01 -26.74 24.57
C ALA A 273 -20.81 -25.22 24.49
N ILE A 274 -21.85 -24.42 24.73
CA ILE A 274 -21.75 -22.96 24.83
C ILE A 274 -20.88 -22.59 26.03
N HIS A 275 -21.07 -23.25 27.17
CA HIS A 275 -20.26 -23.01 28.36
C HIS A 275 -18.78 -23.34 28.07
N GLU A 276 -18.46 -24.52 27.56
CA GLU A 276 -17.10 -24.95 27.20
C GLU A 276 -16.44 -24.05 26.13
N SER A 277 -17.20 -23.58 25.14
CA SER A 277 -16.69 -22.63 24.13
C SER A 277 -16.36 -21.26 24.74
N VAL A 278 -17.11 -20.80 25.74
CA VAL A 278 -16.84 -19.55 26.45
C VAL A 278 -15.59 -19.65 27.33
N TYR A 279 -15.36 -20.79 27.99
CA TYR A 279 -14.14 -21.02 28.77
C TYR A 279 -12.91 -21.20 27.88
N SER A 280 -13.02 -21.95 26.78
CA SER A 280 -11.91 -22.09 25.82
C SER A 280 -11.60 -20.78 25.09
N GLU A 281 -12.59 -19.95 24.76
CA GLU A 281 -12.34 -18.59 24.25
C GLU A 281 -11.69 -17.68 25.29
N ARG A 282 -12.07 -17.79 26.57
CA ARG A 282 -11.46 -17.00 27.66
C ARG A 282 -9.98 -17.34 27.81
N ASP A 283 -9.62 -18.61 27.76
CA ASP A 283 -8.24 -19.06 27.85
C ASP A 283 -7.43 -18.68 26.61
N LEU A 284 -8.00 -18.84 25.41
CA LEU A 284 -7.38 -18.39 24.16
C LEU A 284 -7.23 -16.87 24.10
N ARG A 285 -8.18 -16.10 24.64
CA ARG A 285 -8.08 -14.63 24.78
C ARG A 285 -7.09 -14.23 25.85
N MET A 286 -6.98 -14.95 26.97
CA MET A 286 -5.96 -14.68 27.98
C MET A 286 -4.56 -14.93 27.42
N ILE A 287 -4.35 -16.03 26.69
CA ILE A 287 -3.08 -16.33 26.01
C ILE A 287 -2.76 -15.31 24.91
N LYS A 288 -3.75 -14.91 24.10
CA LYS A 288 -3.56 -13.87 23.07
C LYS A 288 -3.32 -12.49 23.70
N ASN A 289 -4.04 -12.13 24.75
CA ASN A 289 -3.88 -10.85 25.44
C ASN A 289 -2.56 -10.79 26.20
N GLU A 290 -2.09 -11.89 26.78
CA GLU A 290 -0.78 -11.97 27.42
C GLU A 290 0.35 -11.79 26.41
N LYS A 291 0.26 -12.46 25.25
CA LYS A 291 1.19 -12.22 24.12
C LYS A 291 1.16 -10.76 23.66
N VAL A 292 -0.02 -10.17 23.54
CA VAL A 292 -0.19 -8.76 23.14
C VAL A 292 0.34 -7.79 24.21
N ILE A 293 0.11 -8.05 25.49
CA ILE A 293 0.62 -7.26 26.62
C ILE A 293 2.14 -7.35 26.71
N ASN A 294 2.72 -8.53 26.48
CA ASN A 294 4.17 -8.72 26.46
C ASN A 294 4.81 -8.00 25.26
N VAL A 295 4.18 -8.04 24.09
CA VAL A 295 4.60 -7.24 22.91
C VAL A 295 4.50 -5.74 23.21
N MET A 296 3.44 -5.28 23.91
CA MET A 296 3.32 -3.87 24.29
C MET A 296 4.39 -3.44 25.31
N LYS A 297 4.71 -4.26 26.31
CA LYS A 297 5.81 -4.01 27.26
C LYS A 297 7.14 -3.89 26.53
N TYR A 298 7.42 -4.83 25.62
CA TYR A 298 8.64 -4.84 24.81
C TYR A 298 8.73 -3.58 23.91
N LYS A 299 7.63 -3.19 23.23
CA LYS A 299 7.57 -1.94 22.44
C LYS A 299 7.84 -0.70 23.28
N LYS A 300 7.36 -0.67 24.53
CA LYS A 300 7.59 0.46 25.46
C LYS A 300 9.06 0.55 25.88
N GLU A 301 9.74 -0.58 26.06
CA GLU A 301 11.17 -0.63 26.39
C GLU A 301 12.05 -0.28 25.18
N ALA A 302 11.73 -0.79 23.99
CA ALA A 302 12.40 -0.44 22.74
C ALA A 302 12.32 1.07 22.46
N LYS A 303 11.13 1.67 22.63
CA LYS A 303 10.93 3.12 22.47
C LYS A 303 11.77 3.95 23.46
N LYS A 304 11.98 3.46 24.69
CA LYS A 304 12.88 4.10 25.66
C LYS A 304 14.34 4.03 25.22
N ARG A 305 14.79 2.89 24.67
CA ARG A 305 16.15 2.71 24.15
C ARG A 305 16.41 3.60 22.94
N ASP A 306 15.48 3.66 21.99
CA ASP A 306 15.59 4.56 20.82
C ASP A 306 15.65 6.03 21.22
N LEU A 307 14.85 6.45 22.22
CA LEU A 307 14.92 7.82 22.75
C LEU A 307 16.29 8.12 23.37
N SER A 308 16.88 7.17 24.09
CA SER A 308 18.22 7.34 24.67
C SER A 308 19.30 7.39 23.59
N GLN A 309 19.21 6.56 22.55
CA GLN A 309 20.17 6.56 21.43
C GLN A 309 20.06 7.82 20.57
N ARG A 310 18.86 8.33 20.32
CA ARG A 310 18.67 9.63 19.64
C ARG A 310 19.30 10.78 20.42
N LYS A 311 19.12 10.83 21.74
CA LYS A 311 19.79 11.83 22.59
C LYS A 311 21.32 11.77 22.46
N VAL A 312 21.90 10.57 22.46
CA VAL A 312 23.36 10.39 22.28
C VAL A 312 23.81 10.81 20.88
N ILE A 313 23.03 10.53 19.83
CA ILE A 313 23.33 10.96 18.46
C ILE A 313 23.24 12.47 18.32
N ASP A 314 22.24 13.11 18.93
CA ASP A 314 22.06 14.56 18.90
C ASP A 314 23.16 15.26 19.71
N GLU A 315 23.59 14.70 20.85
CA GLU A 315 24.78 15.15 21.59
C GLU A 315 26.07 15.00 20.76
N LEU A 316 26.26 13.87 20.06
CA LEU A 316 27.42 13.63 19.20
C LEU A 316 27.45 14.57 17.97
N LYS A 317 26.28 14.91 17.40
CA LYS A 317 26.16 15.91 16.34
C LYS A 317 26.51 17.31 16.84
N TYR A 318 26.07 17.67 18.06
CA TYR A 318 26.41 18.93 18.70
C TYR A 318 27.93 19.10 18.96
N HIS A 319 28.66 17.99 19.13
CA HIS A 319 30.10 18.00 19.43
C HIS A 319 31.02 17.84 18.21
N LYS A 320 30.49 17.49 17.02
CA LYS A 320 31.28 17.37 15.78
C LYS A 320 31.24 18.68 14.97
N GLY A 321 31.99 19.68 15.41
CA GLY A 321 32.40 20.80 14.55
C GLY A 321 33.46 20.35 13.52
N ILE A 322 33.62 21.13 12.46
CA ILE A 322 34.64 20.89 11.41
C ILE A 322 35.81 21.85 11.68
N TRP A 323 37.02 21.32 11.65
CA TRP A 323 38.25 22.13 11.68
C TRP A 323 38.51 22.66 10.26
N LEU A 324 38.54 23.99 10.11
CA LEU A 324 38.88 24.64 8.85
C LEU A 324 40.20 25.39 8.98
N ASP A 325 41.02 25.33 7.94
CA ASP A 325 42.26 26.10 7.86
C ASP A 325 41.91 27.54 7.47
N ARG A 326 42.14 28.48 8.38
CA ARG A 326 41.92 29.92 8.16
C ARG A 326 43.23 30.59 7.76
N PRO A 327 43.30 31.27 6.60
CA PRO A 327 44.48 32.04 6.23
C PRO A 327 44.64 33.26 7.14
N VAL A 328 45.87 33.46 7.62
CA VAL A 328 46.32 34.65 8.37
C VAL A 328 47.11 35.53 7.42
N TYR A 329 46.74 36.82 7.38
CA TYR A 329 47.32 37.80 6.47
C TYR A 329 48.21 38.79 7.22
N GLU A 330 49.38 39.08 6.67
CA GLU A 330 50.24 40.20 7.08
C GLU A 330 50.58 41.01 5.83
N ASN A 331 50.42 42.34 5.91
CA ASN A 331 50.61 43.26 4.78
C ASN A 331 49.86 42.88 3.48
N GLY A 332 48.73 42.18 3.61
CA GLY A 332 47.89 41.76 2.48
C GLY A 332 48.25 40.40 1.87
N GLU A 333 49.30 39.72 2.36
CA GLU A 333 49.70 38.40 1.88
C GLU A 333 49.44 37.31 2.93
N ILE A 334 49.07 36.10 2.47
CA ILE A 334 48.88 34.95 3.36
C ILE A 334 50.23 34.47 3.85
N VAL A 335 50.49 34.63 5.14
CA VAL A 335 51.75 34.20 5.77
C VAL A 335 51.65 32.82 6.42
N ARG A 336 50.45 32.39 6.85
CA ARG A 336 50.21 31.03 7.36
C ARG A 336 48.72 30.67 7.41
N TYR A 337 48.43 29.38 7.64
CA TYR A 337 47.09 28.90 7.94
C TYR A 337 47.00 28.45 9.40
N GLU A 338 45.95 28.87 10.11
CA GLU A 338 45.65 28.45 11.48
C GLU A 338 44.38 27.61 11.52
N LYS A 339 44.39 26.52 12.29
CA LYS A 339 43.21 25.66 12.47
C LYS A 339 42.19 26.36 13.36
N GLN A 340 41.04 26.69 12.80
CA GLN A 340 39.90 27.20 13.55
C GLN A 340 38.81 26.13 13.64
N PHE A 341 38.35 25.86 14.86
CA PHE A 341 37.17 25.02 15.08
C PHE A 341 35.92 25.82 14.73
N VAL A 342 35.17 25.39 13.71
CA VAL A 342 33.89 25.98 13.36
C VAL A 342 32.80 25.01 13.80
N GLN A 343 32.04 25.41 14.82
CA GLN A 343 30.85 24.69 15.22
C GLN A 343 29.86 24.76 14.05
N GLN A 344 29.40 23.61 13.56
CA GLN A 344 28.42 23.55 12.48
C GLN A 344 27.11 24.10 13.03
N LEU A 345 26.91 25.42 12.95
CA LEU A 345 25.62 26.03 13.22
C LEU A 345 24.69 25.50 12.13
N GLU A 346 23.68 24.71 12.53
CA GLU A 346 22.53 24.45 11.66
C GLU A 346 22.03 25.80 11.13
N PRO A 347 21.57 25.88 9.87
CA PRO A 347 21.09 27.12 9.30
C PRO A 347 19.93 27.61 10.16
N ASP A 348 20.18 28.70 10.89
CA ASP A 348 19.19 29.41 11.66
C ASP A 348 18.10 29.87 10.68
N ARG A 349 16.95 29.20 10.73
CA ARG A 349 15.78 29.50 9.88
C ARG A 349 15.33 30.95 10.04
N ASP A 350 15.71 31.61 11.12
CA ASP A 350 15.37 33.02 11.36
C ASP A 350 16.32 33.99 10.63
N LYS A 351 17.53 33.58 10.21
CA LYS A 351 18.43 34.40 9.38
C LYS A 351 18.14 34.31 7.88
N LEU A 352 17.55 33.21 7.41
CA LEU A 352 17.08 33.09 6.01
C LEU A 352 15.88 34.01 5.72
N ASN A 353 15.05 34.32 6.72
CA ASN A 353 13.98 35.31 6.60
C ASN A 353 14.47 36.76 6.68
N GLN A 354 15.65 37.03 7.25
CA GLN A 354 16.23 38.38 7.27
C GLN A 354 16.98 38.71 5.97
N LEU A 355 17.52 37.70 5.27
CA LEU A 355 18.18 37.89 3.97
C LEU A 355 17.20 37.96 2.79
N SER A 356 15.98 37.41 2.90
CA SER A 356 14.92 37.65 1.91
C SER A 356 14.33 39.06 2.02
N ILE A 357 14.28 39.64 3.23
CA ILE A 357 13.80 41.01 3.46
C ILE A 357 14.84 42.07 3.01
N LEU A 358 16.15 41.76 3.06
CA LEU A 358 17.20 42.66 2.56
C LEU A 358 17.42 42.59 1.03
N ALA A 359 16.89 41.57 0.36
CA ALA A 359 16.92 41.43 -1.10
C ALA A 359 15.74 42.15 -1.79
N GLU A 360 14.60 42.32 -1.11
CA GLU A 360 13.47 43.12 -1.62
C GLU A 360 13.61 44.62 -1.31
N LEU A 361 14.41 45.00 -0.30
CA LEU A 361 14.69 46.41 0.05
C LEU A 361 15.80 47.08 -0.78
N ASN A 362 16.51 46.34 -1.63
CA ASN A 362 17.50 46.90 -2.58
C ASN A 362 16.99 46.93 -4.04
N SER A 363 15.71 46.61 -4.28
CA SER A 363 15.05 46.78 -5.58
C SER A 363 14.03 47.92 -5.63
N GLU A 364 13.79 48.64 -4.52
CA GLU A 364 12.88 49.79 -4.46
C GLU A 364 13.42 50.95 -3.60
N VAL A 365 14.68 51.36 -3.82
CA VAL A 365 15.17 52.74 -3.53
C VAL A 365 16.36 53.00 -4.48
N GLY A 366 16.32 53.92 -5.44
CA GLY A 366 15.25 54.86 -5.78
C GLY A 366 15.05 55.93 -4.73
#